data_AF-A0AAW0FGR1-F1
#
_entry.id   AF-A0AAW0FGR1-F1
#
_cell.length_a   1.000
_cell.length_b   1.000
_cell.length_c   1.000
_cell.angle_alpha   90.00
_cell.angle_beta   90.00
_cell.angle_gamma   90.00
#
_symmetry.space_group_name_H-M   'P 1'
#
loop_
_entity.id
_entity.type
_entity.pdbx_description
1 polymer ?
#
loop_
_entity_poly.entity_id
_entity_poly.type
_entity_poly.pdbx_seq_one_letter_code
_entity_poly.pdbx_strand_id
1 'polypeptide(L)'
;MMDDSNLKATCVYHDGTFNDARMNATLAITAIDNGATVLNYMEVLQLLKEDGKLIGVRAKNRETGEEFNIKATATVNATGPFADKLLEMDEDPLGLPPKKPEAPRMVVPSSGVHVVLPEYYCPRDMGLLDPSTADGRKKKFKIF
;
A
#
# COMPACT_ATOMS: atom_id res chain seq x y z
N MET A 1 -31.71 -0.63 5.05
CA MET A 1 -32.53 -1.63 4.35
C MET A 1 -32.58 -1.22 2.90
N MET A 2 -32.32 -2.13 1.96
CA MET A 2 -32.50 -1.82 0.53
C MET A 2 -33.99 -1.57 0.24
N ASP A 3 -34.27 -0.59 -0.62
CA ASP A 3 -35.63 -0.29 -1.10
C ASP A 3 -36.13 -1.46 -1.96
N ASP A 4 -37.19 -2.13 -1.49
CA ASP A 4 -37.76 -3.31 -2.13
C ASP A 4 -38.67 -2.96 -3.33
N SER A 5 -39.10 -1.70 -3.46
CA SER A 5 -39.99 -1.27 -4.53
C SER A 5 -39.35 -1.36 -5.94
N ASN A 6 -38.03 -1.26 -6.02
CA ASN A 6 -37.27 -1.29 -7.28
C ASN A 6 -36.29 -2.46 -7.41
N LEU A 7 -36.25 -3.39 -6.45
CA LEU A 7 -35.38 -4.57 -6.53
C LEU A 7 -35.95 -5.61 -7.50
N LYS A 8 -35.25 -5.87 -8.61
CA LYS A 8 -35.71 -6.83 -9.64
C LYS A 8 -35.14 -8.24 -9.48
N ALA A 9 -33.87 -8.34 -9.06
CA ALA A 9 -33.17 -9.60 -8.89
C ALA A 9 -31.96 -9.43 -7.98
N THR A 10 -31.43 -10.55 -7.48
CA THR A 10 -30.16 -10.65 -6.76
C THR A 10 -29.31 -11.75 -7.38
N CYS A 11 -28.00 -11.66 -7.22
CA CYS A 11 -27.05 -12.68 -7.66
C CYS A 11 -26.11 -13.02 -6.50
N VAL A 12 -25.91 -14.31 -6.24
CA VAL A 12 -24.98 -14.81 -5.23
C VAL A 12 -23.76 -15.37 -5.94
N TYR A 13 -22.58 -14.93 -5.52
CA TYR A 13 -21.29 -15.41 -6.01
C TYR A 13 -20.29 -15.52 -4.86
N HIS A 14 -19.24 -16.30 -5.06
CA HIS A 14 -18.17 -16.47 -4.08
C HIS A 14 -16.99 -15.55 -4.41
N ASP A 15 -16.42 -14.92 -3.38
CA ASP A 15 -15.26 -14.03 -3.47
C ASP A 15 -14.31 -14.29 -2.29
N GLY A 16 -13.05 -13.89 -2.42
CA GLY A 16 -12.04 -14.03 -1.37
C GLY A 16 -12.12 -12.91 -0.35
N THR A 17 -11.99 -13.26 0.93
CA THR A 17 -11.72 -12.32 2.02
C THR A 17 -10.42 -12.71 2.70
N PHE A 18 -9.67 -11.71 3.17
CA PHE A 18 -8.47 -11.91 3.95
C PHE A 18 -8.22 -10.69 4.82
N ASN A 19 -7.46 -10.90 5.89
CA ASN A 19 -6.95 -9.82 6.73
C ASN A 19 -5.62 -9.33 6.10
N ASP A 20 -5.66 -8.14 5.50
CA ASP A 20 -4.55 -7.54 4.77
C ASP A 20 -3.33 -7.25 5.65
N ALA A 21 -3.55 -6.65 6.82
CA ALA A 21 -2.49 -6.36 7.79
C ALA A 21 -1.80 -7.64 8.27
N ARG A 22 -2.59 -8.67 8.59
CA ARG A 22 -2.05 -9.98 9.01
C ARG A 22 -1.29 -10.65 7.88
N MET A 23 -1.82 -10.64 6.66
CA MET A 23 -1.14 -11.20 5.49
C MET A 23 0.24 -10.56 5.30
N ASN A 24 0.33 -9.22 5.35
CA ASN A 24 1.60 -8.50 5.21
C ASN A 24 2.59 -8.87 6.33
N ALA A 25 2.13 -8.92 7.59
CA ALA A 25 2.98 -9.32 8.71
C ALA A 25 3.48 -10.76 8.56
N THR A 26 2.62 -11.69 8.15
CA THR A 26 3.01 -13.09 7.93
C THR A 26 4.03 -13.23 6.80
N LEU A 27 3.93 -12.43 5.72
CA LEU A 27 4.93 -12.42 4.65
C LEU A 27 6.31 -11.97 5.18
N ALA A 28 6.35 -10.91 5.99
CA ALA A 28 7.57 -10.44 6.62
C ALA A 28 8.19 -11.51 7.55
N ILE A 29 7.37 -12.16 8.38
CA ILE A 29 7.81 -13.26 9.26
C ILE A 29 8.38 -14.42 8.43
N THR A 30 7.68 -14.82 7.37
CA THR A 30 8.14 -15.90 6.48
C THR A 30 9.49 -15.55 5.84
N ALA A 31 9.72 -14.29 5.47
CA ALA A 31 11.00 -13.85 4.94
C ALA A 31 12.12 -13.97 5.99
N ILE A 32 11.85 -13.60 7.24
CA ILE A 32 12.79 -13.77 8.37
C ILE A 32 13.11 -15.26 8.57
N ASP A 33 12.11 -16.13 8.52
CA ASP A 33 12.31 -17.59 8.65
C ASP A 33 13.19 -18.16 7.54
N ASN A 34 13.25 -17.48 6.38
CA ASN A 34 14.13 -17.82 5.25
C ASN A 34 15.46 -17.04 5.27
N GLY A 35 15.79 -16.37 6.38
CA GLY A 35 17.08 -15.69 6.59
C GLY A 35 17.15 -14.24 6.12
N ALA A 36 16.02 -13.61 5.76
CA ALA A 36 16.01 -12.19 5.43
C ALA A 36 16.08 -11.30 6.68
N THR A 37 16.80 -10.19 6.58
CA THR A 37 16.73 -9.11 7.58
C THR A 37 15.58 -8.17 7.21
N VAL A 38 14.58 -8.06 8.08
CA VAL A 38 13.42 -7.17 7.88
C VAL A 38 13.45 -6.10 8.96
N LEU A 39 13.39 -4.83 8.53
CA LEU A 39 13.43 -3.67 9.42
C LEU A 39 12.20 -2.79 9.17
N ASN A 40 11.35 -2.62 10.19
CA ASN A 40 10.34 -1.57 10.21
C ASN A 40 10.95 -0.26 10.73
N TYR A 41 10.22 0.84 10.58
CA TYR A 41 10.66 2.19 11.00
C TYR A 41 12.02 2.63 10.44
N MET A 42 12.49 1.99 9.37
CA MET A 42 13.74 2.30 8.68
C MET A 42 13.43 3.13 7.42
N GLU A 43 13.52 4.45 7.53
CA GLU A 43 13.17 5.37 6.45
C GLU A 43 14.36 5.60 5.52
N VAL A 44 14.17 5.39 4.20
CA VAL A 44 15.17 5.77 3.19
C VAL A 44 15.22 7.29 3.05
N LEU A 45 16.39 7.87 3.29
CA LEU A 45 16.64 9.31 3.20
C LEU A 45 17.24 9.72 1.85
N GLN A 46 18.11 8.89 1.29
CA GLN A 46 18.88 9.19 0.08
C GLN A 46 19.29 7.89 -0.60
N LEU A 47 19.32 7.89 -1.94
CA LEU A 47 19.92 6.83 -2.73
C LEU A 47 21.44 7.02 -2.82
N LEU A 48 22.22 5.96 -2.64
CA LEU A 48 23.68 6.03 -2.74
C LEU A 48 24.10 5.63 -4.16
N LYS A 49 24.87 6.50 -4.81
CA LYS A 49 25.31 6.29 -6.19
C LYS A 49 26.83 6.41 -6.32
N GLU A 50 27.40 5.59 -7.19
CA GLU A 50 28.80 5.59 -7.58
C GLU A 50 28.88 5.37 -9.09
N ASP A 51 29.63 6.23 -9.81
CA ASP A 51 29.71 6.23 -11.27
C ASP A 51 28.35 6.18 -11.99
N GLY A 52 27.37 6.92 -11.44
CA GLY A 52 26.01 6.98 -11.97
C GLY A 52 25.17 5.72 -11.73
N LYS A 53 25.67 4.74 -10.96
CA LYS A 53 24.95 3.51 -10.62
C LYS A 53 24.48 3.52 -9.18
N LEU A 54 23.28 3.03 -8.93
CA LEU A 54 22.75 2.80 -7.60
C LEU A 54 23.51 1.66 -6.90
N ILE A 55 24.09 1.96 -5.74
CA ILE A 55 24.88 1.01 -4.94
C ILE A 55 24.31 0.75 -3.54
N GLY A 56 23.21 1.41 -3.18
CA GLY A 56 22.59 1.27 -1.86
C GLY A 56 21.71 2.46 -1.47
N VAL A 57 21.46 2.57 -0.17
CA VAL A 57 20.64 3.64 0.41
C VAL A 57 21.25 4.15 1.71
N ARG A 58 21.10 5.45 1.98
CA ARG A 58 21.18 5.97 3.35
C ARG A 58 19.79 5.90 3.95
N ALA A 59 19.68 5.29 5.11
CA ALA A 59 18.42 5.15 5.81
C ALA A 59 18.56 5.57 7.27
N LYS A 60 17.45 6.00 7.87
CA LYS A 60 17.36 6.41 9.28
C LYS A 60 16.43 5.51 10.07
N ASN A 61 16.90 5.04 11.21
CA ASN A 61 16.03 4.41 12.19
C ASN A 61 15.20 5.52 12.85
N ARG A 62 13.88 5.50 12.67
CA ARG A 62 12.98 6.53 13.21
C ARG A 62 12.75 6.41 14.72
N GLU A 63 13.06 5.26 15.32
CA GLU A 63 12.94 5.05 16.76
C GLU A 63 14.14 5.62 17.52
N THR A 64 15.36 5.46 16.98
CA THR A 64 16.60 5.91 17.64
C THR A 64 17.17 7.21 17.07
N GLY A 65 16.84 7.54 15.81
CA GLY A 65 17.39 8.66 15.07
C GLY A 65 18.72 8.37 14.37
N GLU A 66 19.28 7.17 14.53
CA GLU A 66 20.56 6.77 13.92
C GLU A 66 20.45 6.59 12.41
N GLU A 67 21.51 6.95 11.69
CA GLU A 67 21.59 6.84 10.22
C GLU A 67 22.61 5.77 9.80
N PHE A 68 22.25 5.01 8.78
CA PHE A 68 23.04 3.90 8.25
C PHE A 68 23.17 4.02 6.74
N ASN A 69 24.37 3.75 6.23
CA ASN A 69 24.58 3.53 4.79
C ASN A 69 24.53 2.02 4.53
N ILE A 70 23.51 1.57 3.80
CA ILE A 70 23.26 0.16 3.50
C ILE A 70 23.59 -0.06 2.03
N LYS A 71 24.62 -0.87 1.75
CA LYS A 71 25.01 -1.24 0.37
C LYS A 71 24.19 -2.44 -0.12
N ALA A 72 23.84 -2.45 -1.39
CA ALA A 72 23.13 -3.54 -2.03
C ALA A 72 23.59 -3.73 -3.49
N THR A 73 23.57 -4.97 -3.98
CA THR A 73 23.86 -5.29 -5.39
C THR A 73 22.66 -4.99 -6.31
N ALA A 74 21.45 -5.08 -5.74
CA ALA A 74 20.20 -4.77 -6.41
C ALA A 74 19.26 -4.11 -5.40
N THR A 75 18.51 -3.12 -5.86
CA THR A 75 17.52 -2.38 -5.06
C THR A 75 16.18 -2.44 -5.77
N VAL A 76 15.12 -2.76 -5.02
CA VAL A 76 13.74 -2.82 -5.54
C VAL A 76 12.91 -1.71 -4.87
N ASN A 77 12.30 -0.84 -5.68
CA ASN A 77 11.35 0.15 -5.19
C ASN A 77 9.94 -0.45 -5.10
N ALA A 78 9.54 -0.84 -3.88
CA ALA A 78 8.22 -1.38 -3.57
C ALA A 78 7.42 -0.46 -2.63
N THR A 79 7.53 0.86 -2.78
CA THR A 79 6.98 1.85 -1.83
C THR A 79 5.55 2.31 -2.12
N GLY A 80 4.81 1.59 -2.96
CA GLY A 80 3.39 1.83 -3.23
C GLY A 80 3.10 3.25 -3.75
N PRO A 81 2.18 4.02 -3.13
CA PRO A 81 1.84 5.38 -3.57
C PRO A 81 3.02 6.38 -3.45
N PHE A 82 4.11 5.99 -2.79
CA PHE A 82 5.31 6.80 -2.64
C PHE A 82 6.40 6.47 -3.67
N ALA A 83 6.14 5.56 -4.61
CA ALA A 83 7.14 5.09 -5.59
C ALA A 83 7.79 6.24 -6.37
N ASP A 84 7.01 7.22 -6.81
CA ASP A 84 7.50 8.38 -7.57
C ASP A 84 8.56 9.17 -6.79
N LYS A 85 8.47 9.28 -5.46
CA LYS A 85 9.47 9.99 -4.66
C LYS A 85 10.86 9.34 -4.76
N LEU A 86 10.90 8.01 -4.81
CA LEU A 86 12.14 7.25 -4.94
C LEU A 86 12.65 7.27 -6.38
N LEU A 87 11.75 7.34 -7.37
CA LEU A 87 12.14 7.53 -8.78
C LEU A 87 12.73 8.93 -9.01
N GLU A 88 12.13 9.97 -8.43
CA GLU A 88 12.66 11.34 -8.47
C GLU A 88 14.05 11.42 -7.80
N MET A 89 14.28 10.69 -6.69
CA MET A 89 15.62 10.52 -6.12
C MET A 89 16.58 9.83 -7.08
N ASP A 90 16.11 8.88 -7.88
CA ASP A 90 16.96 8.16 -8.84
C ASP A 90 17.26 8.97 -10.12
N GLU A 91 16.50 10.01 -10.42
CA GLU A 91 16.89 10.98 -11.46
C GLU A 91 17.94 11.98 -10.95
N ASP A 92 17.98 12.24 -9.63
CA ASP A 92 18.99 13.10 -9.04
C ASP A 92 20.39 12.41 -9.06
N PRO A 93 21.44 13.06 -9.59
CA PRO A 93 22.78 12.47 -9.66
C PRO A 93 23.39 12.11 -8.29
N LEU A 94 22.95 12.78 -7.21
CA LEU A 94 23.39 12.53 -5.84
C LEU A 94 22.38 11.66 -5.06
N GLY A 95 21.27 11.24 -5.68
CA GLY A 95 20.26 10.41 -5.03
C GLY A 95 19.40 11.15 -4.00
N LEU A 96 19.37 12.48 -4.04
CA LEU A 96 18.74 13.31 -3.01
C LEU A 96 17.21 13.35 -3.16
N PRO A 97 16.48 13.51 -2.03
CA PRO A 97 15.03 13.68 -2.07
C PRO A 97 14.64 14.91 -2.90
N PRO A 98 13.55 14.82 -3.70
CA PRO A 98 13.03 15.96 -4.42
C PRO A 98 12.58 17.06 -3.45
N LYS A 99 12.96 18.31 -3.73
CA LYS A 99 12.52 19.48 -2.93
C LYS A 99 11.05 19.80 -3.15
N LYS A 100 10.57 19.52 -4.37
CA LYS A 100 9.17 19.64 -4.78
C LYS A 100 8.86 18.44 -5.66
N PRO A 101 7.65 17.89 -5.59
CA PRO A 101 7.28 16.82 -6.48
C PRO A 101 7.25 17.33 -7.92
N GLU A 102 7.89 16.61 -8.82
CA GLU A 102 7.91 16.95 -10.24
C GLU A 102 6.82 16.18 -11.01
N ALA A 103 6.44 16.74 -12.15
CA ALA A 103 5.49 16.12 -13.07
C ALA A 103 6.24 15.71 -14.35
N PRO A 104 5.82 14.64 -15.05
CA PRO A 104 4.65 13.81 -14.79
C PRO A 104 4.90 12.71 -13.74
N ARG A 105 3.89 12.43 -12.93
CA ARG A 105 3.90 11.32 -11.96
C ARG A 105 3.41 10.04 -12.61
N MET A 106 4.09 8.93 -12.34
CA MET A 106 3.65 7.61 -12.79
C MET A 106 2.49 7.11 -11.93
N VAL A 107 2.48 7.43 -10.63
CA VAL A 107 1.47 6.95 -9.69
C VAL A 107 0.45 8.05 -9.38
N VAL A 108 -0.83 7.75 -9.65
CA VAL A 108 -1.96 8.61 -9.33
C VAL A 108 -2.79 7.97 -8.21
N PRO A 109 -2.57 8.34 -6.93
CA PRO A 109 -3.30 7.73 -5.82
C PRO A 109 -4.76 8.18 -5.79
N SER A 110 -5.65 7.25 -5.47
CA SER A 110 -7.07 7.51 -5.22
C SER A 110 -7.39 7.18 -3.76
N SER A 111 -8.26 7.98 -3.13
CA SER A 111 -8.68 7.76 -1.75
C SER A 111 -9.99 6.96 -1.67
N GLY A 112 -10.08 6.11 -0.65
CA GLY A 112 -11.27 5.38 -0.28
C GLY A 112 -11.41 5.35 1.24
N VAL A 113 -12.64 5.26 1.73
CA VAL A 113 -12.95 5.20 3.16
C VAL A 113 -13.85 4.00 3.46
N HIS A 114 -13.68 3.43 4.65
CA HIS A 114 -14.54 2.36 5.17
C HIS A 114 -15.22 2.86 6.44
N VAL A 115 -16.48 2.48 6.62
CA VAL A 115 -17.28 2.79 7.82
C VAL A 115 -17.71 1.47 8.45
N VAL A 116 -17.52 1.35 9.76
CA VAL A 116 -17.93 0.16 10.53
C VAL A 116 -19.28 0.44 11.17
N LEU A 117 -20.23 -0.47 10.98
CA LEU A 117 -21.57 -0.41 11.53
C LEU A 117 -21.85 -1.67 12.38
N PRO A 118 -22.81 -1.61 13.30
CA PRO A 118 -23.28 -2.79 14.03
C PRO A 118 -23.74 -3.92 13.11
N GLU A 119 -23.59 -5.15 13.58
CA GLU A 119 -23.88 -6.38 12.82
C GLU A 119 -25.30 -6.43 12.26
N TYR A 120 -26.30 -5.91 12.97
CA TYR A 120 -27.71 -5.97 12.55
C TYR A 120 -28.03 -5.20 11.24
N TYR A 121 -27.08 -4.47 10.66
CA TYR A 121 -27.22 -3.81 9.36
C TYR A 121 -26.90 -4.70 8.15
N CYS A 122 -26.29 -5.88 8.34
CA CYS A 122 -25.87 -6.79 7.25
C CYS A 122 -26.11 -8.25 7.67
N PRO A 123 -26.46 -9.17 6.74
CA PRO A 123 -26.45 -10.61 7.04
C PRO A 123 -25.08 -11.05 7.59
N ARG A 124 -25.02 -12.04 8.49
CA ARG A 124 -23.78 -12.47 9.18
C ARG A 124 -22.75 -13.19 8.31
N ASP A 125 -23.22 -13.88 7.28
CA ASP A 125 -22.39 -14.79 6.48
C ASP A 125 -22.27 -14.35 5.01
N MET A 126 -22.72 -13.13 4.69
CA MET A 126 -22.75 -12.63 3.32
C MET A 126 -22.45 -11.14 3.24
N GLY A 127 -21.45 -10.76 2.45
CA GLY A 127 -21.24 -9.39 2.04
C GLY A 127 -22.30 -8.95 1.01
N LEU A 128 -22.68 -7.68 1.03
CA LEU A 128 -23.64 -7.10 0.10
C LEU A 128 -22.91 -6.10 -0.82
N LEU A 129 -23.13 -6.22 -2.12
CA LEU A 129 -22.61 -5.30 -3.13
C LEU A 129 -23.79 -4.56 -3.76
N ASP A 130 -23.77 -3.24 -3.71
CA ASP A 130 -24.66 -2.39 -4.50
C ASP A 130 -23.89 -1.85 -5.71
N PRO A 131 -24.14 -2.40 -6.92
CA PRO A 131 -23.48 -1.95 -8.13
C PRO A 131 -24.13 -0.71 -8.76
N SER A 132 -25.29 -0.25 -8.27
CA SER A 132 -26.12 0.77 -8.92
C SER A 132 -26.30 1.99 -8.02
N THR A 133 -25.21 2.70 -7.76
CA THR A 133 -25.27 3.98 -7.02
C THR A 133 -25.51 5.17 -7.97
N ALA A 134 -26.02 6.27 -7.41
CA ALA A 134 -26.33 7.49 -8.16
C ALA A 134 -25.11 8.11 -8.90
N ASP A 135 -23.89 7.83 -8.45
CA ASP A 135 -22.64 8.30 -9.03
C ASP A 135 -21.92 7.25 -9.90
N GLY A 136 -22.56 6.09 -10.16
CA GLY A 136 -22.01 5.02 -10.99
C GLY A 136 -20.85 4.24 -10.37
N ARG A 137 -20.53 4.49 -9.10
CA ARG A 137 -19.55 3.70 -8.34
C ARG A 137 -20.21 2.45 -7.77
N LYS A 138 -19.40 1.51 -7.28
CA LYS A 138 -19.92 0.32 -6.59
C LYS A 138 -19.69 0.47 -5.10
N LYS A 139 -20.75 0.35 -4.29
CA LYS A 139 -20.64 0.32 -2.82
C LYS A 139 -20.58 -1.12 -2.34
N LYS A 140 -19.59 -1.42 -1.52
CA LYS A 140 -19.42 -2.73 -0.88
C LYS A 140 -19.72 -2.62 0.61
N PHE A 141 -20.65 -3.44 1.08
CA PHE A 141 -20.83 -3.76 2.48
C PHE A 141 -20.18 -5.12 2.71
N LYS A 142 -19.10 -5.14 3.48
CA LYS A 142 -18.39 -6.36 3.84
C LYS A 142 -18.45 -6.55 5.35
N ILE A 143 -18.44 -7.81 5.73
CA ILE A 143 -18.30 -8.25 7.11
C ILE A 143 -16.81 -8.44 7.33
N PHE A 144 -16.28 -7.87 8.41
CA PHE A 144 -14.87 -7.96 8.80
C PHE A 144 -14.72 -8.90 9.99
#